data_AF-A0A6C1RPT1-F1
#
_entry.id   AF-A0A6C1RPT1-F1
#
_cell.length_a   1.000
_cell.length_b   1.000
_cell.length_c   1.000
_cell.angle_alpha   90.00
_cell.angle_beta   90.00
_cell.angle_gamma   90.00
#
_symmetry.space_group_name_H-M   'P 1'
#
loop_
_entity.id
_entity.type
_entity.pdbx_description
1 polymer ?
#
loop_
_entity_poly.entity_id
_entity_poly.type
_entity_poly.pdbx_seq_one_letter_code
_entity_poly.pdbx_strand_id
1 'polypeptide(L)'
;MKRAVCCTLLLLGFSAAVAFGEVTISQVDPSRLLTRQQVDLFVSVTDRSDVPVLGLGADDFRVFESVDGERFRHIGNHRVESVADLEEGITFFLLLDNSGSMYDTIDDEPTDDVDQMRMTHAKRATRILLESIENPRDRVGLAEFNTFYTVHSQPIESRLQIQRLVDAIDPPGPGEGFTELYAAIIDASREIADVAGRTVLILLSDGENFPFYVHRGTPHPRHGEHVFDYREAIGQLQDSGVSLFAIHFGTEQDDNLDTIAQQTGGRVYDARDDRQLAEVYLDIRDRVLQEYRISYAPTMEPAERKFARVEYVDTAGNLFRDTRYYYSSTILGSRPANLGWLALIPLLLAVGLWFLIRALRFQNTRSDANLEIIGGPKAATRMFALRQGQTVIGGAENADLTIHGSPAMRAHHATVVFDPKTKRYRVESAEEITVNNRPTTRRDLKPGDVMNIAGTIVVFDEGEQEPPAAE
;
A
#
# COMPACT_ATOMS: atom_id res chain seq x y z
N MET A 1 10.05 -60.06 -61.96
CA MET A 1 10.05 -60.73 -60.64
C MET A 1 11.51 -60.91 -60.25
N LYS A 2 12.09 -60.36 -59.18
CA LYS A 2 11.64 -60.14 -57.79
C LYS A 2 12.25 -58.82 -57.26
N ARG A 3 11.52 -58.15 -56.39
CA ARG A 3 11.80 -56.80 -55.85
C ARG A 3 12.92 -56.85 -54.79
N ALA A 4 13.79 -55.85 -54.82
CA ALA A 4 14.78 -55.55 -53.80
C ALA A 4 14.11 -54.98 -52.55
N VAL A 5 14.49 -55.48 -51.38
CA VAL A 5 14.07 -55.00 -50.06
C VAL A 5 15.07 -53.93 -49.62
N CYS A 6 14.59 -52.71 -49.42
CA CYS A 6 15.34 -51.61 -48.84
C CYS A 6 15.05 -51.60 -47.33
N CYS A 7 16.07 -51.92 -46.52
CA CYS A 7 16.00 -51.77 -45.06
C CYS A 7 16.27 -50.31 -44.69
N THR A 8 15.22 -49.60 -44.27
CA THR A 8 15.36 -48.29 -43.62
C THR A 8 15.58 -48.52 -42.13
N LEU A 9 16.79 -48.25 -41.65
CA LEU A 9 17.13 -48.22 -40.22
C LEU A 9 16.51 -46.96 -39.61
N LEU A 10 15.49 -47.15 -38.77
CA LEU A 10 14.87 -46.09 -37.97
C LEU A 10 15.70 -45.92 -36.69
N LEU A 11 16.49 -44.85 -36.63
CA LEU A 11 17.18 -44.40 -35.42
C LEU A 11 16.13 -43.82 -34.47
N LEU A 12 15.68 -44.64 -33.51
CA LEU A 12 14.95 -44.19 -32.33
C LEU A 12 15.92 -43.39 -31.44
N GLY A 13 15.91 -42.07 -31.59
CA GLY A 13 16.51 -41.15 -30.64
C GLY A 13 15.66 -41.15 -29.37
N PHE A 14 16.09 -41.90 -28.36
CA PHE A 14 15.61 -41.75 -26.99
C PHE A 14 16.21 -40.43 -26.46
N SER A 15 15.43 -39.34 -26.48
CA SER A 15 15.77 -38.16 -25.69
C SER A 15 15.59 -38.53 -24.23
N ALA A 16 16.68 -38.95 -23.58
CA ALA A 16 16.74 -38.92 -22.12
C ALA A 16 16.60 -37.44 -21.71
N ALA A 17 15.49 -37.09 -21.09
CA ALA A 17 15.36 -35.83 -20.39
C ALA A 17 16.49 -35.78 -19.36
N VAL A 18 17.49 -34.94 -19.61
CA VAL A 18 18.54 -34.67 -18.64
C VAL A 18 17.86 -33.80 -17.59
N ALA A 19 17.45 -34.41 -16.49
CA ALA A 19 17.03 -33.66 -15.32
C ALA A 19 18.28 -32.97 -14.76
N PHE A 20 18.30 -31.64 -14.86
CA PHE A 20 19.32 -30.79 -14.28
C PHE A 20 18.92 -30.45 -12.84
N GLY A 21 19.89 -30.23 -11.95
CA GLY A 21 19.56 -29.59 -10.67
C GLY A 21 18.97 -28.22 -10.95
N GLU A 22 18.13 -27.71 -10.07
CA GLU A 22 17.46 -26.43 -10.28
C GLU A 22 17.53 -25.58 -9.02
N VAL A 23 17.64 -24.27 -9.24
CA VAL A 23 17.47 -23.25 -8.20
C VAL A 23 16.32 -22.41 -8.66
N THR A 24 15.28 -22.31 -7.85
CA THR A 24 14.05 -21.59 -8.20
C THR A 24 13.73 -20.63 -7.08
N ILE A 25 13.51 -19.36 -7.41
CA ILE A 25 12.98 -18.36 -6.48
C ILE A 25 11.46 -18.55 -6.46
N SER A 26 10.98 -19.19 -5.40
CA SER A 26 9.56 -19.50 -5.17
C SER A 26 8.74 -18.26 -4.85
N GLN A 27 9.33 -17.30 -4.12
CA GLN A 27 8.67 -16.07 -3.71
C GLN A 27 9.69 -14.96 -3.48
N VAL A 28 9.30 -13.72 -3.78
CA VAL A 28 10.01 -12.50 -3.35
C VAL A 28 9.09 -11.72 -2.42
N ASP A 29 9.49 -11.52 -1.17
CA ASP A 29 8.74 -10.79 -0.15
C ASP A 29 9.38 -9.40 0.10
N PRO A 30 8.78 -8.32 -0.43
CA PRO A 30 9.21 -6.95 -0.19
C PRO A 30 8.54 -6.29 1.04
N SER A 31 7.76 -7.02 1.86
CA SER A 31 7.00 -6.44 2.99
C SER A 31 7.88 -5.72 4.01
N ARG A 32 9.15 -6.13 4.13
CA ARG A 32 10.15 -5.53 5.04
C ARG A 32 10.99 -4.44 4.39
N LEU A 33 10.74 -4.11 3.14
CA LEU A 33 11.52 -3.12 2.39
C LEU A 33 11.44 -1.74 3.06
N LEU A 34 10.23 -1.29 3.42
CA LEU A 34 10.00 0.04 3.98
C LEU A 34 10.44 0.16 5.45
N THR A 35 10.32 -0.93 6.22
CA THR A 35 10.53 -0.91 7.67
C THR A 35 11.94 -1.32 8.09
N ARG A 36 12.59 -2.21 7.33
CA ARG A 36 13.91 -2.77 7.66
C ARG A 36 14.92 -2.67 6.53
N GLN A 37 14.56 -2.09 5.37
CA GLN A 37 15.41 -2.04 4.19
C GLN A 37 15.91 -3.45 3.80
N GLN A 38 15.00 -4.42 3.84
CA GLN A 38 15.30 -5.83 3.60
C GLN A 38 14.27 -6.42 2.64
N VAL A 39 14.74 -7.27 1.74
CA VAL A 39 13.92 -8.14 0.88
C VAL A 39 14.27 -9.59 1.23
N ASP A 40 13.25 -10.43 1.29
CA ASP A 40 13.40 -11.85 1.53
C ASP A 40 13.07 -12.62 0.25
N LEU A 41 13.98 -13.51 -0.15
CA LEU A 41 13.77 -14.45 -1.26
C LEU A 41 13.54 -15.83 -0.65
N PHE A 42 12.46 -16.50 -1.04
CA PHE A 42 12.28 -17.91 -0.73
C PHE A 42 12.76 -18.72 -1.94
N VAL A 43 13.71 -19.62 -1.70
CA VAL A 43 14.46 -20.30 -2.74
C VAL A 43 14.42 -21.79 -2.50
N SER A 44 13.94 -22.53 -3.49
CA SER A 44 14.05 -23.98 -3.55
C SER A 44 15.30 -24.37 -4.32
N VAL A 45 16.05 -25.35 -3.81
CA VAL A 45 17.21 -25.93 -4.49
C VAL A 45 16.98 -27.43 -4.58
N THR A 46 16.93 -27.97 -5.79
CA THR A 46 16.72 -29.40 -6.02
C THR A 46 17.89 -30.01 -6.77
N ASP A 47 18.14 -31.29 -6.50
CA ASP A 47 19.08 -32.08 -7.26
C ASP A 47 18.46 -32.55 -8.59
N ARG A 48 19.23 -33.34 -9.35
CA ARG A 48 18.79 -33.90 -10.65
C ARG A 48 17.65 -34.91 -10.53
N SER A 49 17.36 -35.39 -9.34
CA SER A 49 16.25 -36.30 -9.05
C SER A 49 15.06 -35.55 -8.43
N ASP A 50 15.06 -34.22 -8.50
CA ASP A 50 14.04 -33.34 -7.93
C ASP A 50 13.94 -33.41 -6.39
N VAL A 51 15.00 -33.90 -5.74
CA VAL A 51 15.09 -33.98 -4.27
C VAL A 51 15.66 -32.67 -3.73
N PRO A 52 15.04 -32.04 -2.71
CA PRO A 52 15.56 -30.83 -2.12
C PRO A 52 16.95 -31.00 -1.48
N VAL A 53 17.85 -30.08 -1.79
CA VAL A 53 19.22 -30.05 -1.27
C VAL A 53 19.22 -29.32 0.07
N LEU A 54 19.51 -30.05 1.15
CA LEU A 54 19.48 -29.53 2.52
C LEU A 54 20.87 -29.09 3.02
N GLY A 55 20.89 -28.23 4.03
CA GLY A 55 22.12 -27.81 4.74
C GLY A 55 22.94 -26.74 4.02
N LEU A 56 22.37 -26.02 3.05
CA LEU A 56 23.04 -24.91 2.38
C LEU A 56 23.10 -23.67 3.28
N GLY A 57 24.26 -23.02 3.28
CA GLY A 57 24.54 -21.80 4.04
C GLY A 57 24.69 -20.57 3.15
N ALA A 58 25.05 -19.43 3.76
CA ALA A 58 25.19 -18.17 3.03
C ALA A 58 26.26 -18.23 1.91
N ASP A 59 27.35 -18.96 2.12
CA ASP A 59 28.45 -19.05 1.15
C ASP A 59 28.10 -19.85 -0.12
N ASP A 60 27.03 -20.65 -0.08
CA ASP A 60 26.57 -21.46 -1.22
C ASP A 60 25.76 -20.64 -2.24
N PHE A 61 25.30 -19.46 -1.84
CA PHE A 61 24.47 -18.58 -2.67
C PHE A 61 25.19 -17.28 -3.01
N ARG A 62 24.96 -16.79 -4.24
CA ARG A 62 25.30 -15.43 -4.63
C ARG A 62 24.04 -14.70 -5.05
N VAL A 63 23.81 -13.55 -4.42
CA VAL A 63 22.63 -12.74 -4.69
C VAL A 63 23.03 -11.55 -5.54
N PHE A 64 22.23 -11.25 -6.55
CA PHE A 64 22.41 -10.10 -7.40
C PHE A 64 21.11 -9.33 -7.56
N GLU A 65 21.23 -8.03 -7.81
CA GLU A 65 20.08 -7.18 -8.11
C GLU A 65 20.33 -6.33 -9.35
N SER A 66 19.26 -6.09 -10.12
CA SER A 66 19.25 -5.20 -11.27
C SER A 66 17.97 -4.34 -11.28
N VAL A 67 18.08 -3.09 -11.75
CA VAL A 67 16.92 -2.22 -12.02
C VAL A 67 16.38 -2.36 -13.45
N ASP A 68 17.14 -2.97 -14.36
CA ASP A 68 16.81 -3.09 -15.79
C ASP A 68 16.67 -4.56 -16.26
N GLY A 69 16.97 -5.52 -15.39
CA GLY A 69 16.97 -6.95 -15.72
C GLY A 69 18.17 -7.40 -16.57
N GLU A 70 19.11 -6.51 -16.87
CA GLU A 70 20.28 -6.79 -17.71
C GLU A 70 21.59 -6.67 -16.92
N ARG A 71 21.77 -5.56 -16.20
CA ARG A 71 23.00 -5.25 -15.45
C ARG A 71 22.83 -5.60 -13.97
N PHE A 72 23.28 -6.80 -13.63
CA PHE A 72 23.24 -7.32 -12.27
C PHE A 72 24.42 -6.86 -11.43
N ARG A 73 24.13 -6.39 -10.22
CA ARG A 73 25.13 -6.04 -9.20
C ARG A 73 25.11 -7.07 -8.10
N HIS A 74 26.29 -7.54 -7.73
CA HIS A 74 26.44 -8.47 -6.63
C HIS A 74 26.09 -7.79 -5.30
N ILE A 75 25.24 -8.45 -4.51
CA ILE A 75 24.93 -8.05 -3.15
C ILE A 75 25.96 -8.69 -2.24
N GLY A 76 26.79 -7.87 -1.59
CA GLY A 76 27.95 -8.36 -0.84
C GLY A 76 27.63 -9.09 0.45
N ASN A 77 26.45 -8.86 1.05
CA ASN A 77 26.01 -9.48 2.29
C ASN A 77 24.55 -9.94 2.18
N HIS A 78 24.31 -11.22 2.43
CA HIS A 78 22.99 -11.83 2.57
C HIS A 78 23.02 -12.84 3.72
N ARG A 79 21.84 -13.17 4.25
CA ARG A 79 21.67 -14.18 5.29
C ARG A 79 20.78 -15.28 4.75
N VAL A 80 21.11 -16.52 5.10
CA VAL A 80 20.36 -17.72 4.68
C VAL A 80 19.90 -18.45 5.91
N GLU A 81 18.61 -18.76 5.96
CA GLU A 81 17.96 -19.56 7.00
C GLU A 81 17.04 -20.59 6.33
N SER A 82 16.96 -21.81 6.86
CA SER A 82 15.94 -22.77 6.39
C SER A 82 14.56 -22.31 6.83
N VAL A 83 13.55 -22.47 5.97
CA VAL A 83 12.16 -22.15 6.32
C VAL A 83 11.69 -22.96 7.53
N ALA A 84 12.12 -24.22 7.66
CA ALA A 84 11.82 -25.06 8.81
C ALA A 84 12.33 -24.50 10.16
N ASP A 85 13.42 -23.72 10.14
CA ASP A 85 14.01 -23.11 11.34
C ASP A 85 13.43 -21.72 11.64
N LEU A 86 12.57 -21.20 10.76
CA LEU A 86 11.96 -19.90 10.98
C LEU A 86 10.99 -19.99 12.14
N GLU A 87 11.19 -19.08 13.09
CA GLU A 87 10.19 -18.79 14.11
C GLU A 87 8.88 -18.22 13.51
N GLU A 88 8.93 -17.71 12.29
CA GLU A 88 7.79 -17.16 11.57
C GLU A 88 7.00 -18.30 10.91
N GLY A 89 5.68 -18.33 11.08
CA GLY A 89 4.84 -19.37 10.48
C GLY A 89 4.63 -19.18 8.98
N ILE A 90 4.29 -20.28 8.30
CA ILE A 90 3.90 -20.29 6.89
C ILE A 90 2.42 -19.93 6.77
N THR A 91 2.09 -19.17 5.74
CA THR A 91 0.69 -18.90 5.38
C THR A 91 0.26 -19.78 4.23
N PHE A 92 -0.73 -20.63 4.46
CA PHE A 92 -1.40 -21.42 3.43
C PHE A 92 -2.77 -20.80 3.13
N PHE A 93 -3.04 -20.47 1.87
CA PHE A 93 -4.36 -20.03 1.44
C PHE A 93 -5.00 -21.12 0.58
N LEU A 94 -6.06 -21.73 1.08
CA LEU A 94 -6.76 -22.80 0.40
C LEU A 94 -7.82 -22.19 -0.52
N LEU A 95 -7.75 -22.52 -1.80
CA LEU A 95 -8.72 -22.13 -2.82
C LEU A 95 -9.38 -23.40 -3.35
N LEU A 96 -10.61 -23.66 -2.93
CA LEU A 96 -11.37 -24.85 -3.34
C LEU A 96 -12.32 -24.52 -4.48
N ASP A 97 -12.29 -25.37 -5.50
CA ASP A 97 -13.31 -25.39 -6.54
C ASP A 97 -14.63 -25.89 -5.95
N ASN A 98 -15.70 -25.12 -6.18
CA ASN A 98 -17.08 -25.43 -5.81
C ASN A 98 -18.00 -25.38 -7.05
N SER A 99 -17.47 -25.78 -8.21
CA SER A 99 -18.22 -25.99 -9.45
C SER A 99 -19.12 -27.23 -9.36
N GLY A 100 -19.98 -27.41 -10.37
CA GLY A 100 -20.94 -28.52 -10.39
C GLY A 100 -20.28 -29.90 -10.40
N SER A 101 -19.16 -30.07 -11.12
CA SER A 101 -18.44 -31.33 -11.29
C SER A 101 -17.76 -31.82 -10.01
N MET A 102 -17.53 -30.92 -9.05
CA MET A 102 -17.03 -31.28 -7.72
C MET A 102 -18.05 -32.11 -6.91
N TYR A 103 -19.31 -32.18 -7.36
CA TYR A 103 -20.36 -33.00 -6.75
C TYR A 103 -20.63 -34.31 -7.51
N ASP A 104 -19.83 -34.58 -8.55
CA ASP A 104 -19.80 -35.86 -9.23
C ASP A 104 -18.72 -36.78 -8.61
N THR A 105 -18.68 -38.04 -9.06
CA THR A 105 -17.62 -38.99 -8.70
C THR A 105 -16.28 -38.60 -9.32
N ILE A 106 -15.18 -39.18 -8.84
CA ILE A 106 -13.83 -38.98 -9.40
C ILE A 106 -13.73 -39.36 -10.90
N ASP A 107 -14.57 -40.28 -11.37
CA ASP A 107 -14.62 -40.74 -12.77
C ASP A 107 -15.61 -39.94 -13.63
N ASP A 108 -16.03 -38.74 -13.20
CA ASP A 108 -16.96 -37.85 -13.90
C ASP A 108 -18.38 -38.41 -14.09
N GLU A 109 -18.77 -39.37 -13.23
CA GLU A 109 -20.15 -39.89 -13.20
C GLU A 109 -21.00 -39.14 -12.16
N PRO A 110 -22.22 -38.69 -12.51
CA PRO A 110 -23.15 -38.10 -11.55
C PRO A 110 -23.52 -39.08 -10.44
N THR A 111 -23.54 -38.60 -9.19
CA THR A 111 -23.86 -39.43 -8.03
C THR A 111 -24.72 -38.69 -7.01
N ASP A 112 -25.63 -39.44 -6.37
CA ASP A 112 -26.36 -38.99 -5.18
C ASP A 112 -25.65 -39.42 -3.87
N ASP A 113 -24.60 -40.25 -3.98
CA ASP A 113 -23.82 -40.72 -2.83
C ASP A 113 -22.77 -39.69 -2.44
N VAL A 114 -23.04 -38.99 -1.34
CA VAL A 114 -22.16 -37.95 -0.77
C VAL A 114 -20.74 -38.48 -0.52
N ASP A 115 -20.58 -39.75 -0.16
CA ASP A 115 -19.26 -40.30 0.17
C ASP A 115 -18.35 -40.50 -1.05
N GLN A 116 -18.94 -40.50 -2.25
CA GLN A 116 -18.23 -40.66 -3.52
C GLN A 116 -17.96 -39.32 -4.23
N MET A 117 -18.53 -38.23 -3.73
CA MET A 117 -18.37 -36.90 -4.33
C MET A 117 -16.94 -36.37 -4.16
N ARG A 118 -16.40 -35.72 -5.20
CA ARG A 118 -15.06 -35.11 -5.13
C ARG A 118 -14.92 -34.10 -4.01
N MET A 119 -15.93 -33.25 -3.82
CA MET A 119 -15.99 -32.26 -2.74
C MET A 119 -15.88 -32.94 -1.36
N THR A 120 -16.45 -34.13 -1.18
CA THR A 120 -16.32 -34.86 0.09
C THR A 120 -14.88 -35.33 0.32
N HIS A 121 -14.21 -35.83 -0.71
CA HIS A 121 -12.78 -36.18 -0.63
C HIS A 121 -11.90 -34.94 -0.38
N ALA A 122 -12.18 -33.83 -1.06
CA ALA A 122 -11.53 -32.54 -0.86
C ALA A 122 -11.61 -32.04 0.59
N LYS A 123 -12.81 -32.06 1.18
CA LYS A 123 -13.04 -31.68 2.58
C LYS A 123 -12.28 -32.60 3.55
N ARG A 124 -12.28 -33.92 3.30
CA ARG A 124 -11.53 -34.90 4.11
C ARG A 124 -10.03 -34.67 4.06
N ALA A 125 -9.47 -34.47 2.86
CA ALA A 125 -8.04 -34.25 2.72
C ALA A 125 -7.60 -32.90 3.31
N THR A 126 -8.42 -31.86 3.16
CA THR A 126 -8.18 -30.57 3.83
C THR A 126 -8.10 -30.73 5.35
N ARG A 127 -8.97 -31.56 5.94
CA ARG A 127 -8.89 -31.89 7.37
C ARG A 127 -7.55 -32.54 7.73
N ILE A 128 -7.07 -33.50 6.93
CA ILE A 128 -5.78 -34.16 7.15
C ILE A 128 -4.62 -33.16 7.08
N LEU A 129 -4.63 -32.25 6.08
CA LEU A 129 -3.66 -31.15 6.01
C LEU A 129 -3.69 -30.33 7.30
N LEU A 130 -4.85 -29.85 7.72
CA LEU A 130 -5.01 -29.00 8.90
C LEU A 130 -4.50 -29.70 10.18
N GLU A 131 -4.71 -31.01 10.29
CA GLU A 131 -4.22 -31.83 11.40
C GLU A 131 -2.69 -32.05 11.35
N SER A 132 -2.07 -32.03 10.18
CA SER A 132 -0.62 -32.14 10.01
C SER A 132 0.18 -30.86 10.29
N ILE A 133 -0.49 -29.72 10.43
CA ILE A 133 0.18 -28.44 10.72
C ILE A 133 0.64 -28.42 12.18
N GLU A 134 1.93 -28.66 12.37
CA GLU A 134 2.56 -28.71 13.70
C GLU A 134 2.90 -27.32 14.27
N ASN A 135 3.33 -26.37 13.44
CA ASN A 135 3.77 -25.07 13.91
C ASN A 135 2.56 -24.20 14.30
N PRO A 136 2.43 -23.76 15.57
CA PRO A 136 1.29 -22.96 16.04
C PRO A 136 1.15 -21.59 15.36
N ARG A 137 2.22 -21.07 14.74
CA ARG A 137 2.20 -19.78 14.03
C ARG A 137 1.79 -19.90 12.56
N ASP A 138 1.65 -21.11 12.04
CA ASP A 138 1.15 -21.32 10.69
C ASP A 138 -0.30 -20.85 10.60
N ARG A 139 -0.60 -20.13 9.52
CA ARG A 139 -1.92 -19.54 9.29
C ARG A 139 -2.55 -20.20 8.07
N VAL A 140 -3.84 -20.46 8.17
CA VAL A 140 -4.62 -21.01 7.06
C VAL A 140 -5.77 -20.06 6.72
N GLY A 141 -5.85 -19.66 5.46
CA GLY A 141 -6.99 -18.95 4.89
C GLY A 141 -7.80 -19.88 3.99
N LEU A 142 -9.04 -19.49 3.72
CA LEU A 142 -9.98 -20.30 2.96
C LEU A 142 -10.86 -19.43 2.07
N ALA A 143 -10.87 -19.76 0.80
CA ALA A 143 -11.85 -19.27 -0.18
C ALA A 143 -12.35 -20.44 -1.03
N GLU A 144 -13.57 -20.28 -1.53
CA GLU A 144 -14.11 -21.12 -2.59
C GLU A 144 -14.28 -20.30 -3.87
N PHE A 145 -14.32 -20.99 -5.00
CA PHE A 145 -14.68 -20.36 -6.26
C PHE A 145 -15.52 -21.27 -7.14
N ASN A 146 -16.35 -20.63 -7.95
CA ASN A 146 -17.07 -21.22 -9.07
C ASN A 146 -17.23 -20.14 -10.15
N THR A 147 -18.45 -19.71 -10.44
CA THR A 147 -18.71 -18.42 -11.11
C THR A 147 -18.24 -17.24 -10.27
N PHE A 148 -18.44 -17.33 -8.95
CA PHE A 148 -18.11 -16.28 -7.99
C PHE A 148 -16.92 -16.68 -7.12
N TYR A 149 -16.23 -15.69 -6.58
CA TYR A 149 -15.18 -15.87 -5.60
C TYR A 149 -15.67 -15.47 -4.21
N THR A 150 -15.65 -16.41 -3.27
CA THR A 150 -16.14 -16.22 -1.90
C THR A 150 -15.05 -16.52 -0.88
N VAL A 151 -14.69 -15.50 -0.09
CA VAL A 151 -13.73 -15.66 1.03
C VAL A 151 -14.49 -16.09 2.27
N HIS A 152 -14.16 -17.27 2.80
CA HIS A 152 -14.70 -17.75 4.08
C HIS A 152 -13.86 -17.29 5.27
N SER A 153 -12.53 -17.22 5.09
CA SER A 153 -11.62 -16.74 6.14
C SER A 153 -10.35 -16.15 5.56
N GLN A 154 -9.96 -15.01 6.13
CA GLN A 154 -8.58 -14.54 6.10
C GLN A 154 -7.65 -15.56 6.76
N PRO A 155 -6.34 -15.54 6.48
CA PRO A 155 -5.39 -16.41 7.15
C PRO A 155 -5.40 -16.26 8.68
N ILE A 156 -5.76 -17.34 9.38
CA ILE A 156 -5.82 -17.41 10.85
C ILE A 156 -5.10 -18.67 11.37
N GLU A 157 -4.67 -18.64 12.63
CA GLU A 157 -3.99 -19.77 13.29
C GLU A 157 -4.97 -20.90 13.71
N SER A 158 -6.27 -20.60 13.78
CA SER A 158 -7.28 -21.52 14.29
C SER A 158 -7.72 -22.55 13.24
N ARG A 159 -7.02 -23.70 13.20
CA ARG A 159 -7.36 -24.83 12.31
C ARG A 159 -8.79 -25.33 12.49
N LEU A 160 -9.28 -25.39 13.74
CA LEU A 160 -10.65 -25.84 14.03
C LEU A 160 -11.70 -24.90 13.40
N GLN A 161 -11.42 -23.60 13.34
CA GLN A 161 -12.32 -22.65 12.69
C GLN A 161 -12.31 -22.85 11.18
N ILE A 162 -11.13 -23.01 10.57
CA ILE A 162 -11.03 -23.31 9.14
C ILE A 162 -11.73 -24.63 8.79
N GLN A 163 -11.51 -25.68 9.57
CA GLN A 163 -12.18 -26.97 9.37
C GLN A 163 -13.71 -26.83 9.37
N ARG A 164 -14.28 -26.06 10.32
CA ARG A 164 -15.73 -25.81 10.35
C ARG A 164 -16.23 -25.05 9.13
N LEU A 165 -15.43 -24.13 8.59
CA LEU A 165 -15.78 -23.38 7.39
C LEU A 165 -15.73 -24.28 6.15
N VAL A 166 -14.70 -25.13 6.04
CA VAL A 166 -14.61 -26.15 4.98
C VAL A 166 -15.81 -27.09 5.02
N ASP A 167 -16.18 -27.58 6.20
CA ASP A 167 -17.33 -28.47 6.38
C ASP A 167 -18.65 -27.78 5.98
N ALA A 168 -18.76 -26.45 6.16
CA ALA A 168 -19.93 -25.64 5.86
C ALA A 168 -20.05 -25.17 4.39
N ILE A 169 -19.12 -25.54 3.51
CA ILE A 169 -19.25 -25.27 2.06
C ILE A 169 -20.44 -26.06 1.50
N ASP A 170 -21.40 -25.35 0.91
CA ASP A 170 -22.60 -25.94 0.32
C ASP A 170 -22.49 -26.02 -1.21
N PRO A 171 -23.25 -26.92 -1.87
CA PRO A 171 -23.30 -26.99 -3.33
C PRO A 171 -23.69 -25.66 -3.99
N PRO A 172 -23.16 -25.36 -5.20
CA PRO A 172 -23.44 -24.13 -5.91
C PRO A 172 -24.91 -23.97 -6.23
N GLY A 173 -25.39 -22.72 -6.20
CA GLY A 173 -26.76 -22.38 -6.56
C GLY A 173 -27.05 -22.52 -8.06
N PRO A 174 -28.33 -22.42 -8.48
CA PRO A 174 -28.70 -22.46 -9.89
C PRO A 174 -28.00 -21.37 -10.72
N GLY A 175 -27.21 -21.79 -11.71
CA GLY A 175 -26.47 -20.88 -12.60
C GLY A 175 -25.11 -20.42 -12.08
N GLU A 176 -24.60 -21.05 -11.01
CA GLU A 176 -23.27 -20.81 -10.43
C GLU A 176 -22.23 -21.88 -10.80
N GLY A 177 -22.62 -22.92 -11.53
CA GLY A 177 -21.76 -24.06 -11.88
C GLY A 177 -20.71 -23.82 -12.97
N PHE A 178 -20.27 -22.59 -13.19
CA PHE A 178 -19.13 -22.27 -14.05
C PHE A 178 -17.83 -22.27 -13.22
N THR A 179 -16.67 -22.24 -13.89
CA THR A 179 -15.36 -22.33 -13.23
C THR A 179 -14.48 -21.17 -13.70
N GLU A 180 -14.57 -20.02 -13.02
CA GLU A 180 -13.76 -18.82 -13.30
C GLU A 180 -12.34 -18.95 -12.69
N LEU A 181 -11.62 -19.99 -13.11
CA LEU A 181 -10.36 -20.43 -12.50
C LEU A 181 -9.30 -19.32 -12.45
N TYR A 182 -9.01 -18.69 -13.59
CA TYR A 182 -7.96 -17.67 -13.64
C TYR A 182 -8.35 -16.39 -12.88
N ALA A 183 -9.64 -16.02 -12.91
CA ALA A 183 -10.14 -14.90 -12.12
C ALA A 183 -10.03 -15.20 -10.62
N ALA A 184 -10.34 -16.42 -10.19
CA ALA A 184 -10.25 -16.85 -8.80
C ALA A 184 -8.80 -16.87 -8.29
N ILE A 185 -7.83 -17.30 -9.11
CA ILE A 185 -6.40 -17.23 -8.77
C ILE A 185 -5.96 -15.77 -8.58
N ILE A 186 -6.40 -14.88 -9.47
CA ILE A 186 -6.11 -13.44 -9.40
C ILE A 186 -6.73 -12.82 -8.14
N ASP A 187 -7.99 -13.13 -7.83
CA ASP A 187 -8.66 -12.59 -6.66
C ASP A 187 -8.06 -13.15 -5.36
N ALA A 188 -7.74 -14.44 -5.31
CA ALA A 188 -7.08 -15.07 -4.16
C ALA A 188 -5.67 -14.50 -3.90
N SER A 189 -4.88 -14.30 -4.95
CA SER A 189 -3.54 -13.71 -4.81
C SER A 189 -3.59 -12.27 -4.29
N ARG A 190 -4.58 -11.46 -4.70
CA ARG A 190 -4.82 -10.12 -4.15
C ARG A 190 -5.22 -10.15 -2.68
N GLU A 191 -6.05 -11.11 -2.29
CA GLU A 191 -6.50 -11.26 -0.90
C GLU A 191 -5.32 -11.49 0.07
N ILE A 192 -4.29 -12.19 -0.39
CA ILE A 192 -3.12 -12.54 0.44
C ILE A 192 -1.85 -11.75 0.11
N ALA A 193 -1.92 -10.75 -0.78
CA ALA A 193 -0.76 -9.96 -1.22
C ALA A 193 -0.08 -9.18 -0.07
N ASP A 194 -0.86 -8.73 0.91
CA ASP A 194 -0.37 -7.96 2.06
C ASP A 194 0.11 -8.86 3.23
N VAL A 195 0.03 -10.19 3.06
CA VAL A 195 0.45 -11.13 4.10
C VAL A 195 1.97 -11.31 4.06
N ALA A 196 2.65 -10.71 5.05
CA ALA A 196 4.09 -10.85 5.21
C ALA A 196 4.52 -12.29 5.55
N GLY A 197 5.70 -12.68 5.07
CA GLY A 197 6.28 -14.02 5.26
C GLY A 197 6.04 -14.95 4.08
N ARG A 198 6.33 -16.24 4.27
CA ARG A 198 6.13 -17.26 3.25
C ARG A 198 4.62 -17.50 3.06
N THR A 199 4.13 -17.21 1.85
CA THR A 199 2.71 -17.32 1.52
C THR A 199 2.51 -18.19 0.29
N VAL A 200 1.67 -19.20 0.44
CA VAL A 200 1.40 -20.23 -0.56
C VAL A 200 -0.08 -20.27 -0.86
N LEU A 201 -0.44 -20.25 -2.15
CA LEU A 201 -1.80 -20.52 -2.61
C LEU A 201 -1.89 -21.99 -3.00
N ILE A 202 -2.78 -22.74 -2.36
CA ILE A 202 -3.08 -24.13 -2.72
C ILE A 202 -4.46 -24.17 -3.38
N LEU A 203 -4.48 -24.42 -4.68
CA LEU A 203 -5.67 -24.59 -5.49
C LEU A 203 -6.04 -26.07 -5.53
N LEU A 204 -7.31 -26.39 -5.28
CA LEU A 204 -7.87 -27.71 -5.52
C LEU A 204 -9.00 -27.58 -6.54
N SER A 205 -8.85 -28.19 -7.71
CA SER A 205 -9.85 -28.13 -8.79
C SER A 205 -9.84 -29.43 -9.59
N ASP A 206 -11.01 -29.81 -10.09
CA ASP A 206 -11.23 -31.02 -10.88
C ASP A 206 -11.17 -30.78 -12.39
N GLY A 207 -11.08 -29.54 -12.87
CA GLY A 207 -11.25 -29.26 -14.29
C GLY A 207 -10.58 -28.00 -14.85
N GLU A 208 -10.96 -27.69 -16.08
CA GLU A 208 -10.43 -26.58 -16.88
C GLU A 208 -11.10 -25.24 -16.54
N ASN A 209 -10.41 -24.15 -16.89
CA ASN A 209 -11.03 -22.83 -16.83
C ASN A 209 -12.27 -22.77 -17.75
N PHE A 210 -13.44 -22.54 -17.17
CA PHE A 210 -14.74 -22.50 -17.86
C PHE A 210 -15.44 -21.15 -17.62
N PRO A 211 -15.02 -20.06 -18.28
CA PRO A 211 -15.48 -18.70 -17.97
C PRO A 211 -16.97 -18.50 -18.23
N PHE A 212 -17.63 -17.79 -17.32
CA PHE A 212 -19.06 -17.50 -17.34
C PHE A 212 -19.47 -16.71 -18.58
N TYR A 213 -18.72 -15.65 -18.93
CA TYR A 213 -19.09 -14.78 -20.04
C TYR A 213 -19.06 -15.52 -21.39
N VAL A 214 -18.06 -16.37 -21.60
CA VAL A 214 -17.88 -17.16 -22.83
C VAL A 214 -19.05 -18.12 -23.04
N HIS A 215 -19.53 -18.76 -21.97
CA HIS A 215 -20.53 -19.82 -22.07
C HIS A 215 -21.97 -19.33 -21.90
N ARG A 216 -22.20 -18.31 -21.07
CA ARG A 216 -23.55 -17.76 -20.83
C ARG A 216 -23.89 -16.60 -21.76
N GLY A 217 -22.90 -15.89 -22.29
CA GLY A 217 -23.08 -14.72 -23.17
C GLY A 217 -23.61 -13.48 -22.45
N THR A 218 -23.66 -13.48 -21.12
CA THR A 218 -24.07 -12.35 -20.29
C THR A 218 -22.90 -11.85 -19.46
N PRO A 219 -22.70 -10.52 -19.30
CA PRO A 219 -21.59 -9.99 -18.52
C PRO A 219 -21.57 -10.51 -17.08
N HIS A 220 -20.38 -10.85 -16.57
CA HIS A 220 -20.19 -11.25 -15.18
C HIS A 220 -20.46 -10.06 -14.23
N PRO A 221 -21.17 -10.24 -13.10
CA PRO A 221 -21.49 -9.14 -12.20
C PRO A 221 -20.29 -8.35 -11.66
N ARG A 222 -19.13 -9.02 -11.48
CA ARG A 222 -17.90 -8.40 -10.96
C ARG A 222 -16.91 -8.02 -12.07
N HIS A 223 -16.80 -8.84 -13.11
CA HIS A 223 -15.73 -8.74 -14.11
C HIS A 223 -16.24 -8.22 -15.47
N GLY A 224 -17.55 -8.01 -15.62
CA GLY A 224 -18.15 -7.56 -16.87
C GLY A 224 -17.92 -8.57 -18.00
N GLU A 225 -17.46 -8.07 -19.14
CA GLU A 225 -17.15 -8.87 -20.33
C GLU A 225 -15.68 -9.35 -20.36
N HIS A 226 -14.91 -9.08 -19.32
CA HIS A 226 -13.48 -9.43 -19.28
C HIS A 226 -13.31 -10.94 -19.08
N VAL A 227 -12.57 -11.58 -19.99
CA VAL A 227 -12.14 -12.97 -19.87
C VAL A 227 -10.66 -12.97 -19.55
N PHE A 228 -10.31 -13.49 -18.39
CA PHE A 228 -8.92 -13.50 -17.92
C PHE A 228 -8.09 -14.53 -18.68
N ASP A 229 -6.86 -14.16 -19.04
CA ASP A 229 -5.84 -15.06 -19.59
C ASP A 229 -4.93 -15.62 -18.49
N TYR A 230 -4.39 -16.82 -18.67
CA TYR A 230 -3.48 -17.43 -17.69
C TYR A 230 -2.24 -16.57 -17.40
N ARG A 231 -1.78 -15.76 -18.36
CA ARG A 231 -0.64 -14.84 -18.15
C ARG A 231 -0.97 -13.71 -17.19
N GLU A 232 -2.23 -13.29 -17.11
CA GLU A 232 -2.68 -12.31 -16.12
C GLU A 232 -2.58 -12.90 -14.71
N ALA A 233 -2.95 -14.17 -14.54
CA ALA A 233 -2.80 -14.89 -13.28
C ALA A 233 -1.31 -15.02 -12.86
N ILE A 234 -0.42 -15.36 -13.80
CA ILE A 234 1.04 -15.39 -13.54
C ILE A 234 1.54 -14.02 -13.09
N GLY A 235 1.18 -12.97 -13.82
CA GLY A 235 1.58 -11.60 -13.49
C GLY A 235 1.10 -11.21 -12.09
N GLN A 236 -0.16 -11.47 -11.76
CA GLN A 236 -0.72 -11.13 -10.45
C GLN A 236 -0.07 -11.94 -9.30
N LEU A 237 0.17 -13.24 -9.49
CA LEU A 237 0.83 -14.09 -8.48
C LEU A 237 2.26 -13.62 -8.21
N GLN A 238 3.01 -13.28 -9.27
CA GLN A 238 4.36 -12.71 -9.13
C GLN A 238 4.34 -11.35 -8.44
N ASP A 239 3.40 -10.48 -8.81
CA ASP A 239 3.21 -9.15 -8.22
C ASP A 239 2.88 -9.25 -6.73
N SER A 240 2.13 -10.28 -6.34
CA SER A 240 1.71 -10.54 -4.95
C SER A 240 2.75 -11.34 -4.15
N GLY A 241 3.79 -11.86 -4.80
CA GLY A 241 4.78 -12.74 -4.17
C GLY A 241 4.16 -14.06 -3.66
N VAL A 242 3.27 -14.68 -4.44
CA VAL A 242 2.55 -15.89 -4.06
C VAL A 242 2.92 -17.04 -4.98
N SER A 243 3.31 -18.18 -4.41
CA SER A 243 3.50 -19.42 -5.17
C SER A 243 2.20 -20.20 -5.29
N LEU A 244 1.84 -20.66 -6.49
CA LEU A 244 0.66 -21.49 -6.72
C LEU A 244 1.05 -22.97 -6.72
N PHE A 245 0.49 -23.75 -5.79
CA PHE A 245 0.44 -25.21 -5.92
C PHE A 245 -0.97 -25.61 -6.30
N ALA A 246 -1.14 -26.23 -7.46
CA ALA A 246 -2.42 -26.72 -7.92
C ALA A 246 -2.50 -28.22 -7.71
N ILE A 247 -3.64 -28.69 -7.24
CA ILE A 247 -3.96 -30.10 -7.10
C ILE A 247 -5.11 -30.39 -8.05
N HIS A 248 -4.79 -31.15 -9.08
CA HIS A 248 -5.75 -31.67 -10.01
C HIS A 248 -6.44 -32.89 -9.40
N PHE A 249 -7.77 -32.81 -9.32
CA PHE A 249 -8.62 -33.81 -8.68
C PHE A 249 -9.73 -34.30 -9.62
N GLY A 250 -9.35 -34.71 -10.82
CA GLY A 250 -10.27 -35.15 -11.87
C GLY A 250 -9.57 -36.01 -12.93
N THR A 251 -10.18 -36.08 -14.11
CA THR A 251 -9.61 -36.81 -15.27
C THR A 251 -9.03 -35.87 -16.34
N GLU A 252 -9.47 -34.60 -16.38
CA GLU A 252 -9.07 -33.59 -17.36
C GLU A 252 -8.41 -32.39 -16.66
N GLN A 253 -7.18 -32.05 -17.04
CA GLN A 253 -6.41 -30.95 -16.46
C GLN A 253 -6.33 -29.76 -17.42
N ASP A 254 -6.48 -28.54 -16.89
CA ASP A 254 -6.16 -27.31 -17.64
C ASP A 254 -4.69 -27.30 -18.11
N ASP A 255 -4.49 -27.21 -19.42
CA ASP A 255 -3.17 -27.17 -20.07
C ASP A 255 -2.25 -26.06 -19.54
N ASN A 256 -2.80 -24.97 -19.00
CA ASN A 256 -2.01 -23.82 -18.57
C ASN A 256 -1.68 -23.83 -17.08
N LEU A 257 -2.37 -24.62 -16.23
CA LEU A 257 -2.11 -24.66 -14.79
C LEU A 257 -0.66 -25.03 -14.46
N ASP A 258 -0.06 -25.96 -15.21
CA ASP A 258 1.35 -26.33 -15.06
C ASP A 258 2.28 -25.15 -15.35
N THR A 259 2.00 -24.40 -16.40
CA THR A 259 2.75 -23.19 -16.74
C THR A 259 2.59 -22.12 -15.65
N ILE A 260 1.39 -21.92 -15.10
CA ILE A 260 1.16 -20.94 -14.03
C ILE A 260 1.94 -21.33 -12.78
N ALA A 261 1.83 -22.58 -12.34
CA ALA A 261 2.47 -23.07 -11.14
C ALA A 261 4.00 -22.98 -11.23
N GLN A 262 4.60 -23.50 -12.31
CA GLN A 262 6.05 -23.42 -12.53
C GLN A 262 6.55 -21.98 -12.60
N GLN A 263 5.86 -21.10 -13.35
CA GLN A 263 6.25 -19.70 -13.47
C GLN A 263 5.97 -18.86 -12.23
N THR A 264 5.34 -19.40 -11.19
CA THR A 264 5.14 -18.73 -9.90
C THR A 264 5.87 -19.43 -8.76
N GLY A 265 6.67 -20.45 -9.08
CA GLY A 265 7.50 -21.15 -8.11
C GLY A 265 6.77 -22.21 -7.29
N GLY A 266 5.59 -22.63 -7.73
CA GLY A 266 4.91 -23.81 -7.21
C GLY A 266 4.82 -24.90 -8.28
N ARG A 267 3.87 -25.83 -8.12
CA ARG A 267 3.77 -27.07 -8.91
C ARG A 267 2.34 -27.57 -9.05
N VAL A 268 2.13 -28.46 -10.01
CA VAL A 268 0.88 -29.22 -10.14
C VAL A 268 1.08 -30.63 -9.58
N TYR A 269 0.07 -31.13 -8.89
CA TYR A 269 -0.02 -32.50 -8.42
C TYR A 269 -1.31 -33.14 -8.91
N ASP A 270 -1.26 -34.44 -9.14
CA ASP A 270 -2.44 -35.26 -9.41
C ASP A 270 -2.81 -36.05 -8.17
N ALA A 271 -4.10 -36.07 -7.84
CA ALA A 271 -4.65 -36.93 -6.81
C ALA A 271 -5.94 -37.59 -7.28
N ARG A 272 -6.11 -38.87 -6.95
CA ARG A 272 -7.29 -39.67 -7.36
C ARG A 272 -8.16 -40.14 -6.21
N ASP A 273 -7.73 -39.92 -4.98
CA ASP A 273 -8.49 -40.28 -3.78
C ASP A 273 -8.07 -39.38 -2.60
N ASP A 274 -8.80 -39.46 -1.49
CA ASP A 274 -8.55 -38.66 -0.29
C ASP A 274 -7.18 -38.94 0.35
N ARG A 275 -6.66 -40.17 0.21
CA ARG A 275 -5.35 -40.55 0.72
C ARG A 275 -4.23 -39.92 -0.10
N GLN A 276 -4.28 -40.03 -1.43
CA GLN A 276 -3.31 -39.39 -2.33
C GLN A 276 -3.36 -37.88 -2.17
N LEU A 277 -4.57 -37.31 -2.06
CA LEU A 277 -4.73 -35.87 -1.84
C LEU A 277 -4.08 -35.42 -0.53
N ALA A 278 -4.22 -36.21 0.55
CA ALA A 278 -3.50 -35.96 1.80
C ALA A 278 -1.98 -36.08 1.65
N GLU A 279 -1.48 -37.09 0.93
CA GLU A 279 -0.05 -37.25 0.63
C GLU A 279 0.50 -36.04 -0.15
N VAL A 280 -0.26 -35.51 -1.12
CA VAL A 280 0.08 -34.29 -1.88
C VAL A 280 0.18 -33.06 -0.96
N TYR A 281 -0.79 -32.88 -0.07
CA TYR A 281 -0.75 -31.76 0.89
C TYR A 281 0.48 -31.80 1.80
N LEU A 282 0.87 -33.00 2.25
CA LEU A 282 2.07 -33.20 3.05
C LEU A 282 3.34 -32.90 2.24
N ASP A 283 3.41 -33.33 0.98
CA ASP A 283 4.56 -33.02 0.10
C ASP A 283 4.70 -31.52 -0.15
N ILE A 284 3.58 -30.81 -0.40
CA ILE A 284 3.58 -29.35 -0.53
C ILE A 284 4.18 -28.70 0.72
N ARG A 285 3.71 -29.09 1.91
CA ARG A 285 4.21 -28.57 3.18
C ARG A 285 5.70 -28.84 3.34
N ASP A 286 6.13 -30.07 3.15
CA ASP A 286 7.51 -30.49 3.38
C ASP A 286 8.46 -29.77 2.41
N ARG A 287 8.06 -29.58 1.14
CA ARG A 287 8.82 -28.79 0.17
C ARG A 287 8.94 -27.33 0.59
N VAL A 288 7.85 -26.70 1.02
CA VAL A 288 7.88 -25.30 1.49
C VAL A 288 8.79 -25.15 2.72
N LEU A 289 8.77 -26.11 3.64
CA LEU A 289 9.65 -26.13 4.82
C LEU A 289 11.13 -26.34 4.44
N GLN A 290 11.40 -27.04 3.34
CA GLN A 290 12.75 -27.30 2.83
C GLN A 290 13.32 -26.17 1.97
N GLU A 291 12.55 -25.11 1.72
CA GLU A 291 13.06 -23.90 1.08
C GLU A 291 14.03 -23.13 2.00
N TYR A 292 14.82 -22.26 1.37
CA TYR A 292 15.71 -21.32 2.04
C TYR A 292 15.14 -19.91 1.96
N ARG A 293 15.17 -19.20 3.08
CA ARG A 293 14.98 -17.76 3.11
C ARG A 293 16.32 -17.07 2.97
N ILE A 294 16.51 -16.36 1.85
CA ILE A 294 17.66 -15.49 1.60
C ILE A 294 17.25 -14.04 1.84
N SER A 295 17.69 -13.48 2.96
CA SER A 295 17.47 -12.09 3.33
C SER A 295 18.61 -11.21 2.84
N TYR A 296 18.32 -10.12 2.13
CA TYR A 296 19.34 -9.17 1.69
C TYR A 296 18.85 -7.72 1.73
N ALA A 297 19.80 -6.78 1.78
CA ALA A 297 19.52 -5.36 1.68
C ALA A 297 19.56 -4.92 0.21
N PRO A 298 18.43 -4.49 -0.39
CA PRO A 298 18.40 -4.11 -1.79
C PRO A 298 19.15 -2.81 -2.05
N THR A 299 19.54 -2.59 -3.30
CA THR A 299 20.24 -1.38 -3.73
C THR A 299 19.36 -0.15 -3.59
N MET A 300 19.96 1.03 -3.43
CA MET A 300 19.22 2.31 -3.34
C MET A 300 18.86 2.90 -4.71
N GLU A 301 19.01 2.13 -5.80
CA GLU A 301 18.67 2.64 -7.13
C GLU A 301 17.15 2.77 -7.27
N PRO A 302 16.65 3.93 -7.73
CA PRO A 302 15.21 4.12 -7.91
C PRO A 302 14.74 3.36 -9.15
N ALA A 303 13.76 2.48 -8.95
CA ALA A 303 13.05 1.76 -10.01
C ALA A 303 11.62 1.44 -9.53
N GLU A 304 10.70 1.25 -10.46
CA GLU A 304 9.36 0.71 -10.11
C GLU A 304 9.46 -0.78 -9.81
N ARG A 305 10.19 -1.52 -10.66
CA ARG A 305 10.49 -2.94 -10.50
C ARG A 305 11.99 -3.16 -10.41
N LYS A 306 12.41 -4.11 -9.59
CA LYS A 306 13.78 -4.59 -9.47
C LYS A 306 13.82 -6.10 -9.67
N PHE A 307 14.90 -6.59 -10.23
CA PHE A 307 15.14 -8.00 -10.52
C PHE A 307 16.15 -8.55 -9.53
N ALA A 308 15.72 -9.47 -8.67
CA ALA A 308 16.57 -10.27 -7.81
C ALA A 308 16.98 -11.54 -8.55
N ARG A 309 18.27 -11.85 -8.51
CA ARG A 309 18.84 -13.09 -9.05
C ARG A 309 19.56 -13.83 -7.96
N VAL A 310 19.33 -15.13 -7.89
CA VAL A 310 20.07 -16.05 -7.02
C VAL A 310 20.86 -16.98 -7.91
N GLU A 311 22.14 -17.14 -7.59
CA GLU A 311 23.02 -18.13 -8.20
C GLU A 311 23.47 -19.13 -7.13
N TYR A 312 23.50 -20.42 -7.49
CA TYR A 312 24.05 -21.49 -6.66
C TYR A 312 24.91 -22.41 -7.51
N VAL A 313 25.98 -22.93 -6.92
CA VAL A 313 26.92 -23.83 -7.59
C VAL A 313 26.87 -25.18 -6.90
N ASP A 314 26.54 -26.24 -7.64
CA ASP A 314 26.51 -27.58 -7.06
C ASP A 314 27.92 -28.11 -6.77
N THR A 315 27.98 -29.24 -6.06
CA THR A 315 29.24 -29.94 -5.75
C THR A 315 30.03 -30.36 -7.00
N ALA A 316 29.38 -30.46 -8.16
CA ALA A 316 30.00 -30.77 -9.44
C ALA A 316 30.49 -29.51 -10.22
N GLY A 317 30.30 -28.31 -9.65
CA GLY A 317 30.71 -27.04 -10.25
C GLY A 317 29.74 -26.48 -11.29
N ASN A 318 28.53 -27.03 -11.41
CA ASN A 318 27.49 -26.50 -12.30
C ASN A 318 26.83 -25.27 -11.67
N LEU A 319 26.71 -24.20 -12.44
CA LEU A 319 26.08 -22.95 -12.02
C LEU A 319 24.59 -22.97 -12.39
N PHE A 320 23.75 -22.86 -11.38
CA PHE A 320 22.31 -22.68 -11.50
C PHE A 320 21.93 -21.25 -11.13
N ARG A 321 20.94 -20.70 -11.80
CA ARG A 321 20.48 -19.34 -11.54
C ARG A 321 19.01 -19.18 -11.86
N ASP A 322 18.33 -18.39 -11.04
CA ASP A 322 16.97 -17.94 -11.32
C ASP A 322 16.84 -16.44 -11.03
N THR A 323 15.90 -15.78 -11.69
CA THR A 323 15.68 -14.34 -11.60
C THR A 323 14.19 -14.03 -11.52
N ARG A 324 13.81 -13.29 -10.49
CA ARG A 324 12.44 -12.78 -10.28
C ARG A 324 12.46 -11.28 -10.11
N TYR A 325 11.37 -10.62 -10.44
CA TYR A 325 11.21 -9.20 -10.12
C TYR A 325 10.31 -9.00 -8.92
N TYR A 326 10.45 -7.84 -8.29
CA TYR A 326 9.56 -7.34 -7.25
C TYR A 326 9.42 -5.83 -7.41
N TYR A 327 8.33 -5.26 -6.90
CA TYR A 327 8.17 -3.81 -6.90
C TYR A 327 8.91 -3.21 -5.71
N SER A 328 9.85 -2.32 -6.01
CA SER A 328 10.39 -1.46 -4.97
C SER A 328 9.48 -0.25 -4.86
N SER A 329 8.62 -0.23 -3.83
CA SER A 329 7.78 0.90 -3.46
C SER A 329 8.68 2.10 -3.19
N THR A 330 8.98 2.86 -4.24
CA THR A 330 9.82 4.04 -4.16
C THR A 330 8.99 5.11 -3.47
N ILE A 331 9.25 5.31 -2.16
CA ILE A 331 8.63 6.36 -1.33
C ILE A 331 8.76 7.75 -1.98
N LEU A 332 9.72 7.93 -2.90
CA LEU A 332 10.01 9.18 -3.60
C LEU A 332 9.45 9.26 -5.02
N GLY A 333 8.59 8.32 -5.41
CA GLY A 333 8.04 8.24 -6.77
C GLY A 333 9.06 7.74 -7.78
N SER A 334 8.56 7.15 -8.87
CA SER A 334 9.40 6.83 -10.01
C SER A 334 9.98 8.13 -10.58
N ARG A 335 11.25 8.08 -11.00
CA ARG A 335 11.87 9.17 -11.75
C ARG A 335 11.01 9.35 -13.00
N PRO A 336 10.22 10.42 -13.16
CA PRO A 336 9.41 10.53 -14.36
C PRO A 336 10.42 10.71 -15.48
N ALA A 337 10.35 9.83 -16.48
CA ALA A 337 11.44 9.57 -17.42
C ALA A 337 11.93 10.82 -18.15
N ASN A 338 11.22 11.96 -18.08
CA ASN A 338 11.55 13.21 -18.73
C ASN A 338 11.14 14.47 -17.93
N LEU A 339 11.55 14.64 -16.67
CA LEU A 339 11.58 16.03 -16.12
C LEU A 339 12.77 16.79 -16.70
N GLY A 340 12.58 17.28 -17.94
CA GLY A 340 13.45 18.30 -18.53
C GLY A 340 13.38 19.62 -17.76
N TRP A 341 13.96 20.68 -18.33
CA TRP A 341 13.96 22.04 -17.77
C TRP A 341 12.56 22.57 -17.38
N LEU A 342 11.48 21.98 -17.93
CA LEU A 342 10.09 22.23 -17.58
C LEU A 342 9.78 22.01 -16.08
N ALA A 343 10.56 21.15 -15.39
CA ALA A 343 10.48 20.95 -13.93
C ALA A 343 10.75 22.22 -13.11
N LEU A 344 11.46 23.19 -13.69
CA LEU A 344 11.79 24.46 -13.04
C LEU A 344 10.64 25.46 -13.08
N ILE A 345 9.64 25.26 -13.95
CA ILE A 345 8.50 26.18 -14.09
C ILE A 345 7.70 26.32 -12.77
N PRO A 346 7.27 25.24 -12.08
CA PRO A 346 6.56 25.39 -10.82
C PRO A 346 7.43 26.03 -9.72
N LEU A 347 8.74 25.77 -9.71
CA LEU A 347 9.68 26.42 -8.78
C LEU A 347 9.76 27.94 -9.05
N LEU A 348 9.90 28.34 -10.31
CA LEU A 348 9.95 29.74 -10.73
C LEU A 348 8.61 30.46 -10.49
N LEU A 349 7.49 29.77 -10.71
CA LEU A 349 6.15 30.30 -10.39
C LEU A 349 5.98 30.50 -8.89
N ALA A 350 6.45 29.58 -8.04
CA ALA A 350 6.39 29.73 -6.59
C ALA A 350 7.24 30.92 -6.11
N VAL A 351 8.46 31.08 -6.65
CA VAL A 351 9.33 32.24 -6.35
C VAL A 351 8.71 33.54 -6.83
N GLY A 352 8.10 33.55 -8.03
CA GLY A 352 7.39 34.70 -8.58
C GLY A 352 6.17 35.08 -7.76
N LEU A 353 5.37 34.10 -7.33
CA LEU A 353 4.21 34.31 -6.47
C LEU A 353 4.63 34.87 -5.10
N TRP A 354 5.72 34.37 -4.54
CA TRP A 354 6.28 34.90 -3.29
C TRP A 354 6.70 36.37 -3.43
N PHE A 355 7.36 36.72 -4.54
CA PHE A 355 7.70 38.12 -4.84
C PHE A 355 6.45 38.99 -5.04
N LEU A 356 5.43 38.47 -5.73
CA LEU A 356 4.17 39.17 -5.98
C LEU A 356 3.43 39.48 -4.66
N ILE A 357 3.31 38.49 -3.77
CA ILE A 357 2.71 38.66 -2.44
C ILE A 357 3.48 39.71 -1.63
N ARG A 358 4.82 39.71 -1.71
CA ARG A 358 5.65 40.70 -1.02
C ARG A 358 5.52 42.11 -1.62
N ALA A 359 5.29 42.22 -2.94
CA ALA A 359 5.13 43.49 -3.64
C ALA A 359 3.75 44.12 -3.41
N LEU A 360 2.72 43.30 -3.17
CA LEU A 360 1.39 43.75 -2.77
C LEU A 360 1.42 44.23 -1.31
N ARG A 361 1.93 45.44 -1.08
CA ARG A 361 1.71 46.17 0.16
C ARG A 361 0.22 46.50 0.23
N PHE A 362 -0.51 45.92 1.20
CA PHE A 362 -1.86 46.37 1.55
C PHE A 362 -1.77 47.81 2.09
N GLN A 363 -1.82 48.80 1.18
CA GLN A 363 -1.88 50.22 1.51
C GLN A 363 -3.26 50.54 2.06
N ASN A 364 -3.32 51.00 3.31
CA ASN A 364 -4.54 51.37 4.01
C ASN A 364 -5.03 52.72 3.43
N THR A 365 -6.16 52.73 2.73
CA THR A 365 -6.64 53.85 1.91
C THR A 365 -7.41 54.91 2.72
N ARG A 366 -6.84 55.49 3.78
CA ARG A 366 -7.59 56.45 4.64
C ARG A 366 -6.84 57.76 4.87
N SER A 367 -7.56 58.88 4.75
CA SER A 367 -6.99 60.23 4.59
C SER A 367 -6.84 61.06 5.87
N ASP A 368 -7.60 60.79 6.93
CA ASP A 368 -7.67 61.64 8.14
C ASP A 368 -7.25 60.86 9.40
N ALA A 369 -6.48 61.48 10.31
CA ALA A 369 -6.12 60.87 11.59
C ALA A 369 -7.35 60.72 12.49
N ASN A 370 -7.51 59.56 13.12
CA ASN A 370 -8.70 59.23 13.90
C ASN A 370 -8.38 58.41 15.15
N LEU A 371 -9.24 58.58 16.16
CA LEU A 371 -9.30 57.73 17.33
C LEU A 371 -10.45 56.73 17.17
N GLU A 372 -10.15 55.46 17.28
CA GLU A 372 -11.12 54.38 17.24
C GLU A 372 -11.39 53.88 18.65
N ILE A 373 -12.62 54.10 19.15
CA ILE A 373 -13.02 53.60 20.46
C ILE A 373 -13.62 52.22 20.30
N ILE A 374 -13.00 51.24 20.95
CA ILE A 374 -13.42 49.84 20.93
C ILE A 374 -14.05 49.53 22.30
N GLY A 375 -15.36 49.24 22.32
CA GLY A 375 -16.02 48.67 23.50
C GLY A 375 -16.94 49.59 24.32
N GLY A 376 -17.68 50.50 23.69
CA GLY A 376 -18.81 51.18 24.36
C GLY A 376 -20.00 50.25 24.64
N PRO A 377 -20.97 50.64 25.49
CA PRO A 377 -22.11 49.80 25.95
C PRO A 377 -23.05 49.25 24.85
N LYS A 378 -22.83 49.59 23.57
CA LYS A 378 -23.53 49.01 22.40
C LYS A 378 -22.62 48.24 21.43
N ALA A 379 -21.40 47.88 21.84
CA ALA A 379 -20.44 47.07 21.07
C ALA A 379 -20.17 47.55 19.61
N ALA A 380 -20.40 48.83 19.32
CA ALA A 380 -20.14 49.43 18.02
C ALA A 380 -18.88 50.30 18.13
N THR A 381 -17.90 50.01 17.29
CA THR A 381 -16.73 50.85 17.07
C THR A 381 -17.16 52.25 16.65
N ARG A 382 -16.77 53.27 17.43
CA ARG A 382 -16.97 54.68 17.05
C ARG A 382 -15.63 55.30 16.70
N MET A 383 -15.57 55.88 15.51
CA MET A 383 -14.39 56.61 15.04
C MET A 383 -14.60 58.10 15.25
N PHE A 384 -13.58 58.78 15.75
CA PHE A 384 -13.57 60.23 15.94
C PHE A 384 -12.36 60.82 15.21
N ALA A 385 -12.60 61.69 14.22
CA ALA A 385 -11.54 62.31 13.46
C ALA A 385 -10.88 63.45 14.27
N LEU A 386 -9.55 63.44 14.34
CA LEU A 386 -8.74 64.46 15.02
C LEU A 386 -8.60 65.69 14.12
N ARG A 387 -9.64 66.53 14.09
CA ARG A 387 -9.68 67.73 13.22
C ARG A 387 -9.14 68.99 13.89
N GLN A 388 -8.95 68.99 15.20
CA GLN A 388 -8.48 70.15 15.97
C GLN A 388 -7.09 69.86 16.54
N GLY A 389 -6.27 70.89 16.73
CA GLY A 389 -4.90 70.74 17.23
C GLY A 389 -4.78 70.12 18.62
N GLN A 390 -5.88 70.08 19.39
CA GLN A 390 -6.02 69.35 20.64
C GLN A 390 -7.38 68.67 20.66
N THR A 391 -7.46 67.45 21.20
CA THR A 391 -8.69 66.69 21.40
C THR A 391 -8.74 66.19 22.83
N VAL A 392 -9.67 66.70 23.62
CA VAL A 392 -9.85 66.34 25.03
C VAL A 392 -10.79 65.15 25.15
N ILE A 393 -10.35 64.11 25.86
CA ILE A 393 -11.06 62.88 26.17
C ILE A 393 -11.44 62.92 27.65
N GLY A 394 -12.73 62.77 27.95
CA GLY A 394 -13.21 62.83 29.33
C GLY A 394 -14.69 62.47 29.48
N GLY A 395 -15.19 62.54 30.71
CA GLY A 395 -16.58 62.23 31.06
C GLY A 395 -17.52 63.44 31.07
N ALA A 396 -17.01 64.67 30.94
CA ALA A 396 -17.83 65.88 30.94
C ALA A 396 -18.36 66.22 29.54
N GLU A 397 -19.55 66.83 29.47
CA GLU A 397 -20.21 67.21 28.21
C GLU A 397 -19.41 68.22 27.37
N ASN A 398 -18.43 68.90 27.96
CA ASN A 398 -17.56 69.86 27.28
C ASN A 398 -16.22 69.25 26.79
N ALA A 399 -16.02 67.94 26.92
CA ALA A 399 -14.88 67.24 26.33
C ALA A 399 -15.19 66.83 24.87
N ASP A 400 -14.23 67.01 23.96
CA ASP A 400 -14.39 66.72 22.53
C ASP A 400 -14.78 65.26 22.26
N LEU A 401 -14.22 64.35 23.06
CA LEU A 401 -14.60 62.94 23.09
C LEU A 401 -15.16 62.57 24.47
N THR A 402 -16.49 62.65 24.59
CA THR A 402 -17.18 62.30 25.83
C THR A 402 -17.39 60.79 25.95
N ILE A 403 -16.83 60.18 27.00
CA ILE A 403 -16.99 58.75 27.32
C ILE A 403 -17.82 58.63 28.61
N HIS A 404 -19.10 58.26 28.46
CA HIS A 404 -20.01 58.03 29.59
C HIS A 404 -19.93 56.58 30.10
N GLY A 405 -20.05 56.38 31.42
CA GLY A 405 -20.25 55.07 32.03
C GLY A 405 -19.02 54.38 32.62
N SER A 406 -17.84 55.03 32.63
CA SER A 406 -16.68 54.55 33.41
C SER A 406 -16.55 55.33 34.73
N PRO A 407 -16.65 54.68 35.91
CA PRO A 407 -16.58 55.34 37.22
C PRO A 407 -15.24 56.04 37.50
N ALA A 408 -14.16 55.61 36.83
CA ALA A 408 -12.82 56.16 36.98
C ALA A 408 -12.53 57.32 36.01
N MET A 409 -13.43 57.63 35.08
CA MET A 409 -13.25 58.69 34.10
C MET A 409 -13.47 60.06 34.73
N ARG A 410 -12.50 60.98 34.56
CA ARG A 410 -12.64 62.37 35.02
C ARG A 410 -13.32 63.23 33.98
N ALA A 411 -13.77 64.42 34.39
CA ALA A 411 -14.32 65.42 33.48
C ALA A 411 -13.43 65.65 32.25
N HIS A 412 -12.11 65.83 32.45
CA HIS A 412 -11.09 65.95 31.42
C HIS A 412 -9.94 65.01 31.82
N HIS A 413 -9.83 63.84 31.18
CA HIS A 413 -8.96 62.76 31.66
C HIS A 413 -7.67 62.66 30.86
N ALA A 414 -7.74 62.71 29.53
CA ALA A 414 -6.57 62.70 28.66
C ALA A 414 -6.79 63.62 27.46
N THR A 415 -5.73 64.23 26.94
CA THR A 415 -5.78 65.10 25.76
C THR A 415 -4.78 64.59 24.73
N VAL A 416 -5.25 64.40 23.51
CA VAL A 416 -4.38 64.13 22.36
C VAL A 416 -4.07 65.47 21.69
N VAL A 417 -2.79 65.84 21.70
CA VAL A 417 -2.30 67.11 21.17
C VAL A 417 -1.43 66.84 19.95
N PHE A 418 -1.65 67.58 18.87
CA PHE A 418 -0.73 67.60 17.74
C PHE A 418 0.41 68.59 18.01
N ASP A 419 1.65 68.12 17.93
CA ASP A 419 2.83 68.96 18.05
C ASP A 419 3.29 69.40 16.64
N PRO A 420 3.07 70.67 16.24
CA PRO A 420 3.38 71.15 14.89
C PRO A 420 4.88 71.18 14.60
N LYS A 421 5.75 71.18 15.62
CA LYS A 421 7.21 71.16 15.41
C LYS A 421 7.71 69.78 15.04
N THR A 422 7.14 68.75 15.64
CA THR A 422 7.56 67.35 15.43
C THR A 422 6.64 66.59 14.46
N LYS A 423 5.52 67.21 14.06
CA LYS A 423 4.46 66.63 13.22
C LYS A 423 3.96 65.29 13.77
N ARG A 424 3.77 65.21 15.09
CA ARG A 424 3.33 63.98 15.77
C ARG A 424 2.22 64.28 16.76
N TYR A 425 1.32 63.32 16.92
CA TYR A 425 0.34 63.33 17.99
C TYR A 425 0.97 62.80 19.28
N ARG A 426 0.63 63.44 20.40
CA ARG A 426 1.06 63.04 21.72
C ARG A 426 -0.16 62.98 22.63
N VAL A 427 -0.27 61.91 23.41
CA VAL A 427 -1.25 61.85 24.48
C VAL A 427 -0.64 62.42 25.76
N GLU A 428 -1.39 63.28 26.42
CA GLU A 428 -1.07 63.87 27.72
C GLU A 428 -2.24 63.63 28.67
N SER A 429 -1.98 63.08 29.85
CA SER A 429 -3.00 62.83 30.87
C SER A 429 -2.50 63.28 32.23
N ALA A 430 -3.42 63.79 33.05
CA ALA A 430 -3.15 64.11 34.44
C ALA A 430 -2.98 62.84 35.30
N GLU A 431 -3.47 61.70 34.84
CA GLU A 431 -3.34 60.40 35.49
C GLU A 431 -2.58 59.39 34.63
N GLU A 432 -2.17 58.31 35.27
CA GLU A 432 -1.47 57.23 34.58
C GLU A 432 -2.45 56.47 33.66
N ILE A 433 -2.27 56.63 32.35
CA ILE A 433 -2.95 55.85 31.31
C ILE A 433 -1.97 54.81 30.76
N THR A 434 -2.46 53.78 30.07
CA THR A 434 -1.54 52.83 29.41
C THR A 434 -1.57 52.98 27.90
N VAL A 435 -0.40 53.01 27.26
CA VAL A 435 -0.24 52.95 25.80
C VAL A 435 0.56 51.70 25.43
N ASN A 436 -0.04 50.78 24.68
CA ASN A 436 0.45 49.43 24.40
C ASN A 436 0.86 48.69 25.69
N ASN A 437 -0.05 48.67 26.67
CA ASN A 437 0.13 48.04 27.99
C ASN A 437 1.30 48.59 28.82
N ARG A 438 1.80 49.80 28.51
CA ARG A 438 2.83 50.48 29.32
C ARG A 438 2.25 51.75 29.94
N PRO A 439 2.34 51.91 31.27
CA PRO A 439 1.85 53.10 31.95
C PRO A 439 2.64 54.35 31.56
N THR A 440 1.93 55.46 31.35
CA THR A 440 2.49 56.74 30.96
C THR A 440 1.49 57.86 31.24
N THR A 441 1.98 59.05 31.57
CA THR A 441 1.19 60.29 31.59
C THR A 441 1.41 61.13 30.35
N ARG A 442 2.46 60.84 29.55
CA ARG A 442 2.84 61.59 28.37
C ARG A 442 3.61 60.71 27.38
N ARG A 443 3.08 60.53 26.16
CA ARG A 443 3.75 59.72 25.14
C ARG A 443 3.38 60.11 23.71
N ASP A 444 4.38 60.12 22.83
CA ASP A 444 4.16 60.26 21.38
C ASP A 444 3.46 59.01 20.84
N LEU A 445 2.38 59.21 20.10
CA LEU A 445 1.58 58.16 19.50
C LEU A 445 2.12 57.77 18.13
N LYS A 446 2.02 56.48 17.82
CA LYS A 446 2.29 55.91 16.51
C LYS A 446 1.03 55.25 15.95
N PRO A 447 0.86 55.18 14.62
CA PRO A 447 -0.26 54.47 14.01
C PRO A 447 -0.36 53.04 14.55
N GLY A 448 -1.54 52.65 15.00
CA GLY A 448 -1.82 51.35 15.63
C GLY A 448 -1.56 51.29 17.13
N ASP A 449 -1.16 52.39 17.78
CA ASP A 449 -1.00 52.43 19.24
C ASP A 449 -2.37 52.30 19.94
N VAL A 450 -2.43 51.37 20.90
CA VAL A 450 -3.63 51.07 21.68
C VAL A 450 -3.50 51.71 23.06
N MET A 451 -4.40 52.64 23.36
CA MET A 451 -4.48 53.34 24.63
C MET A 451 -5.61 52.76 25.48
N ASN A 452 -5.39 52.65 26.79
CA ASN A 452 -6.45 52.38 27.76
C ASN A 452 -6.60 53.60 28.67
N ILE A 453 -7.74 54.27 28.57
CA ILE A 453 -8.05 55.49 29.31
C ILE A 453 -9.23 55.17 30.22
N ALA A 454 -8.97 55.05 31.52
CA ALA A 454 -9.94 54.69 32.55
C ALA A 454 -10.84 53.47 32.15
N GLY A 455 -10.23 52.42 31.61
CA GLY A 455 -10.93 51.17 31.23
C GLY A 455 -11.48 51.15 29.80
N THR A 456 -11.38 52.24 29.04
CA THR A 456 -11.83 52.30 27.63
C THR A 456 -10.64 52.16 26.68
N ILE A 457 -10.76 51.26 25.71
CA ILE A 457 -9.72 51.04 24.69
C ILE A 457 -9.92 52.02 23.54
N VAL A 458 -8.88 52.80 23.27
CA VAL A 458 -8.83 53.80 22.20
C VAL A 458 -7.60 53.51 21.34
N VAL A 459 -7.80 53.24 20.05
CA VAL A 459 -6.70 53.01 19.10
C VAL A 459 -6.47 54.29 18.30
N PHE A 460 -5.21 54.70 18.20
CA PHE A 460 -4.80 55.82 17.37
C PHE A 460 -4.38 55.33 15.98
N ASP A 461 -4.95 55.94 14.94
CA ASP A 461 -4.53 55.76 13.55
C ASP A 461 -4.25 57.13 12.93
N GLU A 462 -3.14 57.23 12.20
CA GLU A 462 -2.68 58.48 11.59
C GLU A 462 -3.07 58.49 10.12
N GLY A 463 -3.83 59.50 9.69
CA GLY A 463 -4.15 59.72 8.28
C GLY A 463 -3.03 60.47 7.55
N GLU A 464 -3.07 60.46 6.22
CA GLU A 464 -2.04 61.11 5.39
C GLU A 464 -2.10 62.65 5.38
N GLN A 465 -3.18 63.29 5.85
CA GLN A 465 -3.30 64.77 5.85
C GLN A 465 -2.85 65.42 7.16
N GLU A 466 -2.02 66.47 7.04
CA GLU A 466 -1.57 67.32 8.14
C GLU A 466 -2.77 68.10 8.72
N PRO A 467 -3.00 68.11 10.04
CA PRO A 467 -4.18 68.74 10.63
C PRO A 467 -4.20 70.24 10.36
N PRO A 468 -5.39 70.87 10.24
CA PRO A 468 -5.49 72.30 10.05
C PRO A 468 -4.83 73.05 11.21
N ALA A 469 -4.07 74.12 10.90
CA ALA A 469 -3.42 74.94 11.90
C ALA A 469 -4.46 75.48 12.90
N ALA A 470 -4.19 75.35 14.20
CA ALA A 470 -5.06 75.90 15.24
C ALA A 470 -5.07 77.44 15.14
N GLU A 471 -6.27 78.03 15.03
CA GLU A 471 -6.49 79.48 15.21
C GLU A 471 -6.46 79.88 16.68
#